data_AF-E4X5C8-F1
#
_entry.id   AF-E4X5C8-F1
#
_cell.length_a   1.000
_cell.length_b   1.000
_cell.length_c   1.000
_cell.angle_alpha   90.00
_cell.angle_beta   90.00
_cell.angle_gamma   90.00
#
_symmetry.space_group_name_H-M   'P 1'
#
loop_
_entity.id
_entity.type
_entity.pdbx_description
1 polymer ?
#
loop_
_entity_poly.entity_id
_entity_poly.type
_entity_poly.pdbx_seq_one_letter_code
_entity_poly.pdbx_strand_id
1 'polypeptide(L)'
;MSGRSWFSWNRTQNVHSLDRLRQLYSLLTKNKAVTQNNKALVVETLRSISEILIWGDQNDSSVFEFFLEKNMFQFFINLLNSDPGNHVCIQLLQTLNILFENLRHETSLFYLLSNNHVNTILTNRFDFEDEELLAYYISFLKTLSLRLDSNTVHFYFNEHQADFPLFTEALNFHAHSESMVRAAVRTLTLSVYRIREPALEKSFLLERTAKPFFSQLVYDCQQIAIAIDTQHETGKVEPQLLNDHMDFLHYFADIISNASSALGNMLIELLLQKLLSVYAAPIF
;
A
#
# COMPACT_ATOMS: atom_id res chain seq x y z
N MET A 1 -13.22 -33.15 6.31
CA MET A 1 -12.26 -34.06 5.62
C MET A 1 -12.03 -33.46 4.24
N SER A 2 -10.86 -33.06 3.77
CA SER A 2 -9.47 -33.30 4.19
C SER A 2 -8.65 -32.02 3.95
N GLY A 3 -8.01 -31.51 5.00
CA GLY A 3 -6.90 -30.57 4.84
C GLY A 3 -5.67 -31.33 4.34
N ARG A 4 -5.06 -30.85 3.25
CA ARG A 4 -3.79 -31.39 2.78
C ARG A 4 -2.66 -30.75 3.59
N SER A 5 -2.26 -31.49 4.62
CA SER A 5 -0.98 -31.34 5.31
C SER A 5 0.15 -31.64 4.32
N TRP A 6 1.03 -30.66 4.08
CA TRP A 6 2.22 -30.79 3.23
C TRP A 6 3.43 -30.20 3.95
N PHE A 7 3.80 -30.77 5.10
CA PHE A 7 5.11 -30.53 5.70
C PHE A 7 5.63 -31.82 6.36
N SER A 8 6.36 -32.60 5.57
CA SER A 8 7.31 -33.59 6.08
C SER A 8 8.69 -33.19 5.53
N TRP A 9 9.43 -32.41 6.32
CA TRP A 9 10.82 -32.07 6.04
C TRP A 9 11.72 -32.78 7.05
N ASN A 10 12.68 -33.54 6.51
CA ASN A 10 13.73 -34.20 7.25
C ASN A 10 14.58 -33.19 8.03
N ARG A 11 14.83 -33.49 9.31
CA ARG A 11 15.75 -32.78 10.21
C ARG A 11 17.20 -32.96 9.74
N THR A 12 18.01 -31.88 9.76
CA THR A 12 19.47 -31.80 10.14
C THR A 12 20.25 -30.62 9.52
N GLN A 13 19.62 -29.52 9.12
CA GLN A 13 20.28 -28.21 9.08
C GLN A 13 19.34 -27.16 9.69
N ASN A 14 19.87 -26.25 10.49
CA ASN A 14 19.08 -25.20 11.14
C ASN A 14 18.56 -24.27 10.03
N VAL A 15 17.29 -24.45 9.64
CA VAL A 15 16.66 -23.78 8.49
C VAL A 15 16.74 -22.26 8.62
N HIS A 16 16.75 -21.76 9.85
CA HIS A 16 16.96 -20.36 10.19
C HIS A 16 18.28 -20.19 10.93
N SER A 17 19.24 -19.53 10.31
CA SER A 17 20.56 -19.22 10.89
C SER A 17 21.26 -18.10 10.12
N LEU A 18 22.16 -17.38 10.80
CA LEU A 18 23.02 -16.37 10.19
C LEU A 18 23.89 -16.96 9.06
N ASP A 19 24.42 -18.17 9.22
CA ASP A 19 25.22 -18.82 8.18
C ASP A 19 24.40 -19.15 6.93
N ARG A 20 23.12 -19.53 7.10
CA ARG A 20 22.22 -19.69 5.97
C ARG A 20 21.96 -18.36 5.27
N LEU A 21 21.76 -17.27 6.02
CA LEU A 21 21.59 -15.94 5.44
C LEU A 21 22.82 -15.51 4.62
N ARG A 22 24.04 -15.76 5.13
CA ARG A 22 25.30 -15.51 4.41
C ARG A 22 25.37 -16.27 3.08
N GLN A 23 24.96 -17.54 3.07
CA GLN A 23 24.91 -18.34 1.84
C GLN A 23 23.90 -17.78 0.84
N LEU A 24 22.68 -17.44 1.30
CA LEU A 24 21.63 -16.88 0.45
C LEU A 24 22.04 -15.52 -0.14
N TYR A 25 22.67 -14.66 0.66
CA TYR A 25 23.25 -13.41 0.19
C TYR A 25 24.34 -13.65 -0.89
N SER A 26 25.20 -14.65 -0.70
CA SER A 26 26.18 -15.03 -1.73
C SER A 26 25.51 -15.51 -3.02
N LEU A 27 24.38 -16.22 -2.93
CA LEU A 27 23.62 -16.65 -4.11
C LEU A 27 23.01 -15.46 -4.85
N LEU A 28 22.38 -14.53 -4.13
CA LEU A 28 21.83 -13.30 -4.72
C LEU A 28 22.91 -12.47 -5.42
N THR A 29 24.05 -12.26 -4.77
CA THR A 29 25.14 -11.44 -5.33
C THR A 29 25.77 -12.06 -6.59
N LYS A 30 25.70 -13.39 -6.76
CA LYS A 30 26.10 -14.08 -8.00
C LYS A 30 25.03 -14.03 -9.11
N ASN A 31 23.78 -13.75 -8.76
CA ASN A 31 22.63 -13.73 -9.66
C ASN A 31 22.00 -12.33 -9.75
N LYS A 32 22.82 -11.29 -9.89
CA LYS A 32 22.36 -9.89 -10.00
C LYS A 32 21.51 -9.64 -11.25
N ALA A 33 21.91 -10.25 -12.38
CA ALA A 33 21.14 -10.20 -13.62
C ALA A 33 20.15 -11.36 -13.62
N VAL A 34 18.86 -11.05 -13.55
CA VAL A 34 17.81 -12.06 -13.62
C VAL A 34 17.63 -12.49 -15.07
N THR A 35 17.55 -13.80 -15.25
CA THR A 35 17.35 -14.47 -16.53
C THR A 35 16.29 -15.56 -16.34
N GLN A 36 15.77 -16.10 -17.43
CA GLN A 36 14.81 -17.21 -17.35
C GLN A 36 15.37 -18.45 -16.62
N ASN A 37 16.70 -18.65 -16.64
CA ASN A 37 17.35 -19.80 -16.03
C ASN A 37 17.55 -19.67 -14.52
N ASN A 38 17.72 -18.45 -14.00
CA ASN A 38 17.98 -18.23 -12.57
C ASN A 38 16.81 -17.59 -11.81
N LYS A 39 15.73 -17.17 -12.49
CA LYS A 39 14.56 -16.55 -11.84
C LYS A 39 14.00 -17.37 -10.67
N ALA A 40 13.85 -18.68 -10.84
CA ALA A 40 13.27 -19.54 -9.82
C ALA A 40 14.17 -19.64 -8.58
N LEU A 41 15.49 -19.65 -8.79
CA LEU A 41 16.47 -19.62 -7.71
C LEU A 41 16.41 -18.28 -6.96
N VAL A 42 16.33 -17.16 -7.67
CA VAL A 42 16.24 -15.82 -7.06
C VAL A 42 14.96 -15.70 -6.22
N VAL A 43 13.82 -16.11 -6.78
CA VAL A 43 12.51 -16.11 -6.09
C VAL A 43 12.58 -16.90 -4.79
N GLU A 44 13.05 -18.16 -4.84
CA GLU A 44 13.15 -19.02 -3.66
C GLU A 44 14.16 -18.49 -2.63
N THR A 45 15.22 -17.84 -3.11
CA THR A 45 16.23 -17.21 -2.24
C THR A 45 15.63 -16.02 -1.48
N LEU A 46 14.85 -15.16 -2.14
CA LEU A 46 14.15 -14.03 -1.51
C LEU A 46 13.15 -14.51 -0.46
N ARG A 47 12.36 -15.54 -0.79
CA ARG A 47 11.41 -16.17 0.13
C ARG A 47 12.11 -16.70 1.39
N SER A 48 13.20 -17.45 1.20
CA SER A 48 14.01 -17.97 2.31
C SER A 48 14.61 -16.86 3.17
N ILE A 49 15.04 -15.75 2.56
CA ILE A 49 15.57 -14.60 3.30
C ILE A 49 14.47 -13.99 4.19
N SER A 50 13.24 -13.79 3.70
CA SER A 50 12.17 -13.24 4.55
C SER A 50 11.90 -14.10 5.78
N GLU A 51 11.85 -15.42 5.65
CA GLU A 51 11.63 -16.33 6.78
C GLU A 51 12.75 -16.21 7.83
N ILE A 52 14.01 -16.15 7.37
CA ILE A 52 15.16 -16.02 8.25
C ILE A 52 15.18 -14.66 8.95
N LEU A 53 14.79 -13.58 8.27
CA LEU A 53 14.73 -12.24 8.85
C LEU A 53 13.65 -12.13 9.93
N ILE A 54 12.47 -12.71 9.70
CA ILE A 54 11.40 -12.74 10.72
C ILE A 54 11.87 -13.55 11.93
N TRP A 55 12.49 -14.71 11.70
CA TRP A 55 13.02 -15.53 12.79
C TRP A 55 14.12 -14.78 13.54
N GLY A 56 15.05 -14.15 12.82
CA GLY A 56 16.15 -13.37 13.36
C GLY A 56 15.69 -12.20 14.22
N ASP A 57 14.70 -11.43 13.73
CA ASP A 57 14.08 -10.35 14.51
C ASP A 57 13.58 -10.83 15.87
N GLN A 58 13.07 -12.06 15.97
CA GLN A 58 12.46 -12.57 17.20
C GLN A 58 13.41 -13.39 18.08
N ASN A 59 14.49 -13.94 17.53
CA ASN A 59 15.30 -14.97 18.22
C ASN A 59 16.80 -14.69 18.22
N ASP A 60 17.33 -13.92 17.25
CA ASP A 60 18.78 -13.71 17.09
C ASP A 60 19.06 -12.40 16.33
N SER A 61 19.40 -11.33 17.07
CA SER A 61 19.64 -10.01 16.49
C SER A 61 20.79 -9.99 15.49
N SER A 62 21.76 -10.91 15.59
CA SER A 62 22.91 -10.98 14.69
C SER A 62 22.51 -11.24 13.24
N VAL A 63 21.37 -11.90 13.01
CA VAL A 63 20.78 -12.11 11.69
C VAL A 63 20.35 -10.79 11.08
N PHE A 64 19.62 -9.97 11.85
CA PHE A 64 19.14 -8.68 11.37
C PHE A 64 20.31 -7.70 11.22
N GLU A 65 21.24 -7.66 12.18
CA GLU A 65 22.49 -6.87 12.09
C GLU A 65 23.25 -7.16 10.80
N PHE A 66 23.42 -8.43 10.43
CA PHE A 66 24.06 -8.80 9.16
C PHE A 66 23.30 -8.29 7.93
N PHE A 67 21.97 -8.34 7.96
CA PHE A 67 21.13 -7.79 6.88
C PHE A 67 21.39 -6.28 6.70
N LEU A 68 21.55 -5.54 7.81
CA LEU A 68 21.89 -4.12 7.79
C LEU A 68 23.31 -3.88 7.29
N GLU A 69 24.29 -4.59 7.84
CA GLU A 69 25.72 -4.46 7.50
C GLU A 69 25.98 -4.70 6.01
N LYS A 70 25.24 -5.64 5.40
CA LYS A 70 25.37 -5.96 3.97
C LYS A 70 24.47 -5.12 3.07
N ASN A 71 23.70 -4.20 3.64
CA ASN A 71 22.72 -3.38 2.95
C ASN A 71 21.85 -4.20 1.98
N MET A 72 21.34 -5.33 2.50
CA MET A 72 20.59 -6.29 1.68
C MET A 72 19.27 -5.70 1.18
N PHE A 73 18.69 -4.71 1.88
CA PHE A 73 17.51 -4.01 1.39
C PHE A 73 17.80 -3.25 0.09
N GLN A 74 18.93 -2.55 -0.01
CA GLN A 74 19.36 -1.90 -1.26
C GLN A 74 19.55 -2.92 -2.40
N PHE A 75 19.95 -4.15 -2.09
CA PHE A 75 20.00 -5.21 -3.10
C PHE A 75 18.62 -5.50 -3.69
N PHE A 76 17.57 -5.54 -2.87
CA PHE A 76 16.19 -5.72 -3.34
C PHE A 76 15.76 -4.58 -4.28
N ILE A 77 16.12 -3.34 -3.95
CA ILE A 77 15.86 -2.17 -4.81
C ILE A 77 16.58 -2.30 -6.15
N ASN A 78 17.86 -2.67 -6.13
CA ASN A 78 18.63 -2.84 -7.35
C ASN A 78 18.06 -3.95 -8.24
N LEU A 79 17.49 -4.99 -7.63
CA LEU A 79 16.83 -6.07 -8.34
C LEU A 79 15.56 -5.57 -9.04
N LEU A 80 14.69 -4.81 -8.35
CA LEU A 80 13.51 -4.19 -8.97
C LEU A 80 13.89 -3.27 -10.13
N ASN A 81 14.93 -2.45 -9.95
CA ASN A 81 15.39 -1.51 -10.97
C ASN A 81 16.10 -2.18 -12.17
N SER A 82 16.37 -3.49 -12.10
CA SER A 82 17.00 -4.25 -13.19
C SER A 82 16.02 -4.83 -14.19
N ASP A 83 14.73 -4.50 -14.07
CA ASP A 83 13.64 -5.10 -14.86
C ASP A 83 13.65 -6.65 -14.79
N PRO A 84 13.47 -7.23 -13.60
CA PRO A 84 13.68 -8.67 -13.38
C PRO A 84 12.48 -9.52 -13.85
N GLY A 85 11.44 -8.89 -14.38
CA GLY A 85 10.16 -9.48 -14.74
C GLY A 85 9.20 -9.67 -13.55
N ASN A 86 7.91 -9.76 -13.85
CA ASN A 86 6.83 -9.72 -12.84
C ASN A 86 6.95 -10.78 -11.75
N HIS A 87 7.45 -11.98 -12.04
CA HIS A 87 7.59 -13.04 -11.04
C HIS A 87 8.53 -12.65 -9.89
N VAL A 88 9.63 -11.94 -10.20
CA VAL A 88 10.57 -11.47 -9.17
C VAL A 88 10.00 -10.24 -8.46
N CYS A 89 9.33 -9.33 -9.17
CA CYS A 89 8.63 -8.19 -8.58
C CYS A 89 7.57 -8.64 -7.56
N ILE A 90 6.73 -9.60 -7.95
CA ILE A 90 5.72 -10.23 -7.09
C ILE A 90 6.38 -10.83 -5.85
N GLN A 91 7.43 -11.64 -6.01
CA GLN A 91 8.12 -12.24 -4.87
C GLN A 91 8.74 -11.19 -3.93
N LEU A 92 9.29 -10.11 -4.47
CA LEU A 92 9.84 -9.03 -3.65
C LEU A 92 8.75 -8.32 -2.85
N LEU A 93 7.62 -7.98 -3.48
CA LEU A 93 6.47 -7.39 -2.79
C LEU A 93 5.92 -8.34 -1.71
N GLN A 94 5.80 -9.64 -2.00
CA GLN A 94 5.43 -10.66 -1.03
C GLN A 94 6.39 -10.71 0.17
N THR A 95 7.70 -10.77 -0.10
CA THR A 95 8.74 -10.78 0.92
C THR A 95 8.64 -9.54 1.80
N LEU A 96 8.46 -8.36 1.21
CA LEU A 96 8.31 -7.11 1.95
C LEU A 96 7.02 -7.06 2.77
N ASN A 97 5.87 -7.48 2.21
CA ASN A 97 4.60 -7.58 2.95
C ASN A 97 4.77 -8.41 4.21
N ILE A 98 5.31 -9.62 4.05
CA ILE A 98 5.52 -10.55 5.15
C ILE A 98 6.46 -9.94 6.21
N LEU A 99 7.52 -9.23 5.81
CA LEU A 99 8.42 -8.56 6.75
C LEU A 99 7.67 -7.46 7.52
N PHE A 100 7.02 -6.53 6.84
CA PHE A 100 6.31 -5.43 7.51
C PHE A 100 5.14 -5.89 8.38
N GLU A 101 4.52 -7.04 8.08
CA GLU A 101 3.48 -7.63 8.92
C GLU A 101 4.05 -8.31 10.18
N ASN A 102 5.20 -8.97 10.07
CA ASN A 102 5.66 -9.91 11.11
C ASN A 102 6.83 -9.42 11.96
N LEU A 103 7.51 -8.33 11.58
CA LEU A 103 8.52 -7.71 12.43
C LEU A 103 7.88 -7.15 13.70
N ARG A 104 8.49 -7.48 14.85
CA ARG A 104 7.98 -7.14 16.18
C ARG A 104 8.77 -6.03 16.84
N HIS A 105 10.07 -5.92 16.55
CA HIS A 105 10.91 -4.89 17.17
C HIS A 105 10.84 -3.58 16.37
N GLU A 106 10.52 -2.49 17.07
CA GLU A 106 10.43 -1.14 16.48
C GLU A 106 11.75 -0.72 15.82
N THR A 107 12.90 -1.07 16.41
CA THR A 107 14.21 -0.76 15.84
C THR A 107 14.39 -1.40 14.45
N SER A 108 13.96 -2.65 14.28
CA SER A 108 14.02 -3.34 12.99
C SER A 108 13.10 -2.66 11.96
N LEU A 109 11.88 -2.32 12.38
CA LEU A 109 10.91 -1.60 11.54
C LEU A 109 11.45 -0.23 11.11
N PHE A 110 11.92 0.59 12.06
CA PHE A 110 12.43 1.93 11.78
C PHE A 110 13.63 1.87 10.86
N TYR A 111 14.52 0.87 11.00
CA TYR A 111 15.62 0.72 10.07
C TYR A 111 15.16 0.49 8.63
N LEU A 112 14.17 -0.39 8.41
CA LEU A 112 13.64 -0.64 7.07
C LEU A 112 13.02 0.62 6.46
N LEU A 113 12.43 1.48 7.30
CA LEU A 113 11.81 2.74 6.88
C LEU A 113 12.82 3.88 6.66
N SER A 114 13.92 3.92 7.42
CA SER A 114 14.83 5.08 7.53
C SER A 114 15.59 5.47 6.25
N ASN A 115 15.81 4.55 5.32
CA ASN A 115 16.71 4.78 4.16
C ASN A 115 15.97 5.16 2.87
N ASN A 116 14.72 5.61 2.96
CA ASN A 116 13.87 5.98 1.81
C ASN A 116 13.68 4.85 0.76
N HIS A 117 14.08 3.61 1.10
CA HIS A 117 13.97 2.48 0.19
C HIS A 117 12.51 2.12 -0.07
N VAL A 118 11.65 2.23 0.94
CA VAL A 118 10.21 2.00 0.79
C VAL A 118 9.60 2.96 -0.23
N ASN A 119 9.91 4.25 -0.15
CA ASN A 119 9.47 5.24 -1.14
C ASN A 119 10.02 4.95 -2.55
N THR A 120 11.23 4.39 -2.65
CA THR A 120 11.79 3.93 -3.94
C THR A 120 11.02 2.74 -4.51
N ILE A 121 10.53 1.82 -3.67
CA ILE A 121 9.68 0.69 -4.10
C ILE A 121 8.32 1.20 -4.52
N LEU A 122 7.72 2.09 -3.73
CA LEU A 122 6.39 2.65 -3.99
C LEU A 122 6.34 3.33 -5.36
N THR A 123 7.38 4.07 -5.72
CA THR A 123 7.50 4.80 -7.00
C THR A 123 8.13 3.99 -8.13
N ASN A 124 8.38 2.70 -7.93
CA ASN A 124 8.90 1.83 -8.98
C ASN A 124 7.84 1.61 -10.08
N ARG A 125 8.32 1.47 -11.32
CA ARG A 125 7.45 1.27 -12.49
C ARG A 125 7.04 -0.20 -12.61
N PHE A 126 5.98 -0.57 -11.92
CA PHE A 126 5.36 -1.88 -12.06
C PHE A 126 4.41 -1.92 -13.27
N ASP A 127 4.33 -3.11 -13.88
CA ASP A 127 3.36 -3.41 -14.93
C ASP A 127 2.04 -3.86 -14.31
N PHE A 128 1.13 -2.91 -14.08
CA PHE A 128 -0.18 -3.20 -13.49
C PHE A 128 -1.20 -3.77 -14.50
N GLU A 129 -0.81 -4.07 -15.74
CA GLU A 129 -1.62 -4.94 -16.61
C GLU A 129 -1.63 -6.39 -16.07
N ASP A 130 -0.61 -6.77 -15.29
CA ASP A 130 -0.58 -8.00 -14.52
C ASP A 130 -1.37 -7.83 -13.20
N GLU A 131 -2.60 -8.39 -13.18
CA GLU A 131 -3.50 -8.32 -12.03
C GLU A 131 -2.91 -8.95 -10.75
N GLU A 132 -2.05 -9.96 -10.86
CA GLU A 132 -1.39 -10.57 -9.71
C GLU A 132 -0.38 -9.60 -9.10
N LEU A 133 0.44 -8.97 -9.94
CA LEU A 133 1.39 -7.94 -9.51
C LEU A 133 0.68 -6.76 -8.86
N LEU A 134 -0.41 -6.28 -9.47
CA LEU A 134 -1.25 -5.23 -8.90
C LEU A 134 -1.79 -5.64 -7.52
N ALA A 135 -2.33 -6.85 -7.38
CA ALA A 135 -2.86 -7.33 -6.10
C ALA A 135 -1.80 -7.31 -4.98
N TYR A 136 -0.57 -7.74 -5.28
CA TYR A 136 0.52 -7.69 -4.30
C TYR A 136 0.97 -6.26 -3.98
N TYR A 137 0.94 -5.35 -4.96
CA TYR A 137 1.26 -3.94 -4.75
C TYR A 137 0.19 -3.24 -3.88
N ILE A 138 -1.10 -3.47 -4.15
CA ILE A 138 -2.19 -2.94 -3.32
C ILE A 138 -2.12 -3.50 -1.90
N SER A 139 -1.79 -4.79 -1.75
CA SER A 139 -1.53 -5.38 -0.45
C SER A 139 -0.37 -4.68 0.26
N PHE A 140 0.70 -4.35 -0.45
CA PHE A 140 1.85 -3.63 0.11
C PHE A 140 1.50 -2.23 0.60
N LEU A 141 0.77 -1.45 -0.21
CA LEU A 141 0.25 -0.14 0.21
C LEU A 141 -0.56 -0.27 1.51
N LYS A 142 -1.47 -1.25 1.57
CA LYS A 142 -2.30 -1.49 2.76
C LYS A 142 -1.44 -1.87 3.96
N THR A 143 -0.50 -2.80 3.81
CA THR A 143 0.39 -3.24 4.89
C THR A 143 1.21 -2.09 5.46
N LEU A 144 1.75 -1.21 4.61
CA LEU A 144 2.44 0.00 5.07
C LEU A 144 1.49 0.97 5.77
N SER A 145 0.27 1.16 5.26
CA SER A 145 -0.72 2.05 5.87
C SER A 145 -1.16 1.62 7.27
N LEU A 146 -1.08 0.32 7.58
CA LEU A 146 -1.37 -0.22 8.91
C LEU A 146 -0.22 0.02 9.90
N ARG A 147 0.97 0.36 9.40
CA ARG A 147 2.14 0.77 10.18
C ARG A 147 2.29 2.28 10.28
N LEU A 148 1.37 3.06 9.70
CA LEU A 148 1.36 4.51 9.80
C LEU A 148 0.78 4.96 11.14
N ASP A 149 1.54 5.78 11.85
CA ASP A 149 1.12 6.54 13.02
C ASP A 149 1.93 7.84 13.13
N SER A 150 1.70 8.63 14.18
CA SER A 150 2.43 9.88 14.40
C SER A 150 3.95 9.69 14.57
N ASN A 151 4.42 8.51 14.97
CA ASN A 151 5.83 8.19 15.11
C ASN A 151 6.46 7.68 13.81
N THR A 152 5.69 7.12 12.87
CA THR A 152 6.25 6.56 11.62
C THR A 152 6.01 7.42 10.39
N VAL A 153 5.05 8.35 10.44
CA VAL A 153 4.65 9.18 9.29
C VAL A 153 5.81 9.91 8.62
N HIS A 154 6.78 10.37 9.40
CA HIS A 154 7.95 11.12 8.91
C HIS A 154 8.91 10.29 8.04
N PHE A 155 8.82 8.95 8.08
CA PHE A 155 9.57 8.10 7.14
C PHE A 155 8.96 8.07 5.74
N TYR A 156 7.66 8.35 5.63
CA TYR A 156 6.92 8.31 4.37
C TYR A 156 6.67 9.72 3.81
N PHE A 157 6.50 10.70 4.69
CA PHE A 157 6.21 12.09 4.33
C PHE A 157 7.46 12.96 4.48
N ASN A 158 7.88 13.57 3.37
CA ASN A 158 8.92 14.58 3.34
C ASN A 158 8.29 15.99 3.35
N GLU A 159 8.35 16.66 4.50
CA GLU A 159 7.81 18.01 4.68
C GLU A 159 8.44 19.05 3.74
N HIS A 160 9.74 18.98 3.51
CA HIS A 160 10.46 19.98 2.70
C HIS A 160 10.05 19.95 1.23
N GLN A 161 9.75 18.76 0.70
CA GLN A 161 9.31 18.58 -0.68
C GLN A 161 7.79 18.50 -0.80
N ALA A 162 7.09 18.37 0.34
CA ALA A 162 5.69 17.99 0.43
C ALA A 162 5.40 16.78 -0.47
N ASP A 163 6.20 15.73 -0.26
CA ASP A 163 6.14 14.46 -0.97
C ASP A 163 5.69 13.35 -0.02
N PHE A 164 4.74 12.53 -0.44
CA PHE A 164 4.21 11.41 0.33
C PHE A 164 3.83 10.25 -0.60
N PRO A 165 4.82 9.49 -1.10
CA PRO A 165 4.60 8.49 -2.14
C PRO A 165 3.54 7.45 -1.78
N LEU A 166 3.52 6.99 -0.51
CA LEU A 166 2.52 6.02 -0.06
C LEU A 166 1.08 6.52 -0.26
N PHE A 167 0.85 7.81 -0.04
CA PHE A 167 -0.47 8.40 -0.21
C PHE A 167 -0.76 8.68 -1.69
N THR A 168 0.16 9.35 -2.40
CA THR A 168 -0.06 9.72 -3.81
C THR A 168 -0.20 8.52 -4.73
N GLU A 169 0.61 7.47 -4.54
CA GLU A 169 0.50 6.25 -5.34
C GLU A 169 -0.82 5.52 -5.08
N ALA A 170 -1.29 5.49 -3.83
CA ALA A 170 -2.58 4.89 -3.51
C ALA A 170 -3.76 5.62 -4.18
N LEU A 171 -3.70 6.96 -4.28
CA LEU A 171 -4.75 7.73 -4.93
C LEU A 171 -4.91 7.41 -6.43
N ASN A 172 -3.88 6.90 -7.10
CA ASN A 172 -3.98 6.49 -8.50
C ASN A 172 -5.00 5.34 -8.71
N PHE A 173 -5.33 4.59 -7.64
CA PHE A 173 -6.23 3.43 -7.69
C PHE A 173 -7.62 3.70 -7.08
N HIS A 174 -7.96 4.94 -6.73
CA HIS A 174 -9.22 5.25 -6.04
C HIS A 174 -10.48 4.86 -6.83
N ALA A 175 -10.43 4.95 -8.16
CA ALA A 175 -11.51 4.64 -9.09
C ALA A 175 -11.31 3.30 -9.83
N HIS A 176 -10.51 2.39 -9.27
CA HIS A 176 -10.26 1.07 -9.87
C HIS A 176 -11.54 0.24 -10.02
N SER A 177 -11.63 -0.60 -11.05
CA SER A 177 -12.81 -1.44 -11.33
C SER A 177 -13.12 -2.44 -10.21
N GLU A 178 -12.08 -3.04 -9.62
CA GLU A 178 -12.18 -3.97 -8.50
C GLU A 178 -12.53 -3.28 -7.17
N SER A 179 -13.61 -3.72 -6.53
CA SER A 179 -14.09 -3.16 -5.26
C SER A 179 -13.10 -3.34 -4.12
N MET A 180 -12.37 -4.46 -4.09
CA MET A 180 -11.34 -4.72 -3.07
C MET A 180 -10.17 -3.73 -3.16
N VAL A 181 -9.79 -3.31 -4.38
CA VAL A 181 -8.75 -2.30 -4.58
C VAL A 181 -9.23 -0.95 -4.05
N ARG A 182 -10.45 -0.53 -4.43
CA ARG A 182 -11.05 0.72 -3.90
C ARG A 182 -11.14 0.70 -2.36
N ALA A 183 -11.54 -0.43 -1.77
CA ALA A 183 -11.62 -0.59 -0.32
C ALA A 183 -10.25 -0.47 0.37
N ALA A 184 -9.20 -1.02 -0.23
CA ALA A 184 -7.83 -0.88 0.27
C ALA A 184 -7.37 0.59 0.22
N VAL A 185 -7.62 1.29 -0.88
CA VAL A 185 -7.30 2.73 -1.02
C VAL A 185 -8.04 3.56 0.02
N ARG A 186 -9.35 3.34 0.20
CA ARG A 186 -10.16 4.02 1.23
C ARG A 186 -9.65 3.76 2.64
N THR A 187 -9.21 2.54 2.94
CA THR A 187 -8.62 2.21 4.24
C THR A 187 -7.33 3.00 4.46
N LEU A 188 -6.45 3.05 3.46
CA LEU A 188 -5.19 3.78 3.51
C LEU A 188 -5.40 5.28 3.69
N THR A 189 -6.30 5.89 2.92
CA THR A 189 -6.57 7.33 3.02
C THR A 189 -7.13 7.68 4.40
N LEU A 190 -8.03 6.86 4.97
CA LEU A 190 -8.53 7.04 6.33
C LEU A 190 -7.41 6.92 7.38
N SER A 191 -6.48 5.97 7.21
CA SER A 191 -5.31 5.89 8.10
C SER A 191 -4.50 7.18 8.07
N VAL A 192 -4.29 7.78 6.89
CA VAL A 192 -3.58 9.05 6.75
C VAL A 192 -4.36 10.22 7.38
N TYR A 193 -5.66 10.34 7.13
CA TYR A 193 -6.48 11.42 7.68
C TYR A 193 -6.62 11.38 9.21
N ARG A 194 -6.38 10.21 9.83
CA ARG A 194 -6.37 10.05 11.29
C ARG A 194 -5.09 10.57 11.95
N ILE A 195 -3.99 10.71 11.21
CA ILE A 195 -2.71 11.19 11.76
C ILE A 195 -2.84 12.65 12.18
N ARG A 196 -2.32 12.97 13.36
CA ARG A 196 -2.36 14.33 13.94
C ARG A 196 -0.98 14.96 13.87
N GLU A 197 -0.51 15.18 12.64
CA GLU A 197 0.79 15.80 12.35
C GLU A 197 0.56 17.13 11.60
N PRO A 198 0.81 18.30 12.24
CA PRO A 198 0.48 19.60 11.65
C PRO A 198 1.16 19.88 10.32
N ALA A 199 2.41 19.42 10.15
CA ALA A 199 3.16 19.58 8.91
C ALA A 199 2.46 18.86 7.75
N LEU A 200 2.11 17.58 7.95
CA LEU A 200 1.38 16.77 6.97
C LEU A 200 0.03 17.39 6.62
N GLU A 201 -0.75 17.80 7.63
CA GLU A 201 -2.08 18.35 7.42
C GLU A 201 -2.04 19.64 6.58
N LYS A 202 -1.18 20.59 6.96
CA LYS A 202 -1.15 21.92 6.33
C LYS A 202 -0.45 21.89 4.98
N SER A 203 0.80 21.43 4.93
CA SER A 203 1.65 21.58 3.74
C SER A 203 1.34 20.60 2.61
N PHE A 204 0.58 19.53 2.91
CA PHE A 204 0.32 18.47 1.95
C PHE A 204 -1.15 18.12 1.81
N LEU A 205 -1.86 17.78 2.90
CA LEU A 205 -3.25 17.35 2.80
C LEU A 205 -4.16 18.51 2.34
N LEU A 206 -4.22 19.60 3.11
CA LEU A 206 -5.10 20.72 2.81
C LEU A 206 -4.66 21.50 1.56
N GLU A 207 -3.36 21.75 1.42
CA GLU A 207 -2.83 22.58 0.33
C GLU A 207 -2.79 21.88 -1.04
N ARG A 208 -2.57 20.56 -1.08
CA ARG A 208 -2.25 19.87 -2.35
C ARG A 208 -3.24 18.80 -2.76
N THR A 209 -3.74 17.99 -1.81
CA THR A 209 -4.38 16.71 -2.17
C THR A 209 -5.85 16.61 -1.83
N ALA A 210 -6.28 17.11 -0.67
CA ALA A 210 -7.64 16.90 -0.15
C ALA A 210 -8.70 17.50 -1.08
N LYS A 211 -8.56 18.76 -1.48
CA LYS A 211 -9.56 19.43 -2.34
C LYS A 211 -9.77 18.73 -3.69
N PRO A 212 -8.73 18.47 -4.52
CA PRO A 212 -8.95 17.79 -5.79
C PRO A 212 -9.50 16.37 -5.61
N PHE A 213 -8.98 15.62 -4.63
CA PHE A 213 -9.45 14.25 -4.38
C PHE A 213 -10.89 14.21 -3.88
N PHE A 214 -11.26 15.02 -2.89
CA PHE A 214 -12.64 15.10 -2.38
C PHE A 214 -13.61 15.60 -3.46
N SER A 215 -13.19 16.53 -4.31
CA SER A 215 -14.00 16.99 -5.45
C SER A 215 -14.30 15.84 -6.41
N GLN A 216 -13.31 14.98 -6.68
CA GLN A 216 -13.50 13.78 -7.52
C GLN A 216 -14.46 12.79 -6.85
N LEU A 217 -14.29 12.48 -5.56
CA LEU A 217 -15.20 11.56 -4.85
C LEU A 217 -16.65 12.06 -4.86
N VAL A 218 -16.86 13.36 -4.62
CA VAL A 218 -18.19 13.98 -4.65
C VAL A 218 -18.79 13.91 -6.05
N TYR A 219 -17.97 14.12 -7.09
CA TYR A 219 -18.40 13.98 -8.48
C TYR A 219 -18.80 12.53 -8.80
N ASP A 220 -17.99 11.54 -8.45
CA ASP A 220 -18.26 10.12 -8.71
C ASP A 220 -19.54 9.66 -7.99
N CYS A 221 -19.70 10.05 -6.73
CA CYS A 221 -20.91 9.79 -5.95
C CYS A 221 -22.15 10.42 -6.62
N GLN A 222 -22.02 11.63 -7.18
CA GLN A 222 -23.09 12.26 -7.94
C GLN A 222 -23.44 11.48 -9.21
N GLN A 223 -22.46 11.00 -9.97
CA GLN A 223 -22.71 10.24 -11.19
C GLN A 223 -23.53 8.97 -10.89
N ILE A 224 -23.23 8.30 -9.77
CA ILE A 224 -24.01 7.13 -9.33
C ILE A 224 -25.44 7.55 -8.95
N ALA A 225 -25.61 8.67 -8.25
CA ALA A 225 -26.95 9.17 -7.89
C ALA A 225 -27.80 9.49 -9.13
N ILE A 226 -27.21 10.10 -10.16
CA ILE A 226 -27.89 10.39 -11.44
C ILE A 226 -28.25 9.08 -12.17
N ALA A 227 -27.35 8.09 -12.17
CA ALA A 227 -27.62 6.79 -12.77
C ALA A 227 -28.79 6.06 -12.05
N ILE A 228 -28.85 6.13 -10.73
CA ILE A 228 -29.96 5.60 -9.92
C ILE A 228 -31.27 6.29 -10.33
N ASP A 229 -31.30 7.61 -10.41
CA ASP A 229 -32.49 8.40 -10.77
C ASP A 229 -32.99 8.03 -12.18
N THR A 230 -32.07 7.98 -13.15
CA THR A 230 -32.38 7.56 -14.54
C THR A 230 -32.94 6.14 -14.59
N GLN A 231 -32.36 5.19 -13.86
CA GLN A 231 -32.86 3.82 -13.82
C GLN A 231 -34.20 3.69 -13.09
N HIS A 232 -34.44 4.55 -12.10
CA HIS A 232 -35.71 4.62 -11.39
C HIS A 232 -36.86 5.00 -12.35
N GLU A 233 -36.62 5.96 -13.25
CA GLU A 233 -37.59 6.33 -14.31
C GLU A 233 -37.93 5.15 -15.23
N THR A 234 -36.97 4.27 -15.49
CA THR A 234 -37.17 3.06 -16.32
C THR A 234 -37.79 1.87 -15.56
N GLY A 235 -38.04 2.01 -14.25
CA GLY A 235 -38.76 1.05 -13.42
C GLY A 235 -37.90 -0.06 -12.78
N LYS A 236 -36.58 -0.04 -12.95
CA LYS A 236 -35.69 -1.01 -12.30
C LYS A 236 -34.30 -0.43 -12.05
N VAL A 237 -33.95 -0.25 -10.78
CA VAL A 237 -32.60 0.15 -10.33
C VAL A 237 -31.78 -1.09 -10.02
N GLU A 238 -30.54 -1.13 -10.49
CA GLU A 238 -29.58 -2.19 -10.17
C GLU A 238 -29.16 -2.10 -8.69
N PRO A 239 -29.26 -3.20 -7.92
CA PRO A 239 -28.84 -3.20 -6.51
C PRO A 239 -27.37 -2.79 -6.31
N GLN A 240 -26.50 -3.07 -7.28
CA GLN A 240 -25.08 -2.71 -7.20
C GLN A 240 -24.87 -1.19 -7.18
N LEU A 241 -25.63 -0.42 -7.96
CA LEU A 241 -25.54 1.05 -7.94
C LEU A 241 -25.93 1.63 -6.57
N LEU A 242 -26.97 1.06 -5.95
CA LEU A 242 -27.36 1.45 -4.59
C LEU A 242 -26.25 1.15 -3.58
N ASN A 243 -25.63 -0.03 -3.66
CA ASN A 243 -24.50 -0.40 -2.80
C ASN A 243 -23.30 0.53 -3.01
N ASP A 244 -22.93 0.81 -4.27
CA ASP A 244 -21.81 1.68 -4.58
C ASP A 244 -22.08 3.12 -4.09
N HIS A 245 -23.32 3.62 -4.18
CA HIS A 245 -23.69 4.92 -3.61
C HIS A 245 -23.59 4.92 -2.08
N MET A 246 -24.13 3.89 -1.42
CA MET A 246 -24.04 3.74 0.04
C MET A 246 -22.58 3.67 0.52
N ASP A 247 -21.71 2.98 -0.22
CA ASP A 247 -20.28 2.94 0.05
C ASP A 247 -19.62 4.32 0.06
N PHE A 248 -20.00 5.21 -0.87
CA PHE A 248 -19.53 6.60 -0.85
C PHE A 248 -20.04 7.36 0.38
N LEU A 249 -21.31 7.20 0.74
CA LEU A 249 -21.87 7.87 1.93
C LEU A 249 -21.19 7.40 3.21
N HIS A 250 -20.93 6.09 3.34
CA HIS A 250 -20.17 5.55 4.47
C HIS A 250 -18.74 6.11 4.49
N TYR A 251 -18.07 6.15 3.34
CA TYR A 251 -16.72 6.70 3.27
C TYR A 251 -16.68 8.21 3.59
N PHE A 252 -17.65 9.00 3.15
CA PHE A 252 -17.76 10.41 3.54
C PHE A 252 -17.99 10.58 5.04
N ALA A 253 -18.88 9.78 5.62
CA ALA A 253 -19.12 9.78 7.05
C ALA A 253 -17.86 9.41 7.85
N ASP A 254 -17.09 8.43 7.38
CA ASP A 254 -15.81 8.05 7.98
C ASP A 254 -14.79 9.18 7.89
N ILE A 255 -14.65 9.86 6.75
CA ILE A 255 -13.76 11.02 6.63
C ILE A 255 -14.17 12.11 7.61
N ILE A 256 -15.46 12.51 7.62
CA ILE A 256 -15.97 13.58 8.50
C ILE A 256 -15.75 13.25 9.98
N SER A 257 -15.92 11.98 10.36
CA SER A 257 -15.83 11.56 11.76
C SER A 257 -14.40 11.35 12.26
N ASN A 258 -13.48 10.92 11.38
CA ASN A 258 -12.15 10.48 11.77
C ASN A 258 -11.04 11.46 11.37
N ALA A 259 -11.25 12.30 10.36
CA ALA A 259 -10.26 13.30 9.93
C ALA A 259 -10.17 14.47 10.90
N SER A 260 -9.28 15.43 10.62
CA SER A 260 -9.30 16.72 11.30
C SER A 260 -10.56 17.51 10.92
N SER A 261 -10.94 18.47 11.77
CA SER A 261 -12.09 19.34 11.48
C SER A 261 -11.91 20.13 10.19
N ALA A 262 -10.69 20.52 9.83
CA ALA A 262 -10.40 21.22 8.58
C ALA A 262 -10.71 20.35 7.35
N LEU A 263 -10.25 19.09 7.35
CA LEU A 263 -10.53 18.16 6.26
C LEU A 263 -12.01 17.79 6.19
N GLY A 264 -12.64 17.52 7.34
CA GLY A 264 -14.07 17.21 7.42
C GLY A 264 -14.93 18.37 6.89
N ASN A 265 -14.64 19.60 7.32
CA ASN A 265 -15.36 20.79 6.86
C ASN A 265 -15.17 21.01 5.35
N MET A 266 -13.97 20.80 4.82
CA MET A 266 -13.72 20.89 3.38
C MET A 266 -14.61 19.91 2.58
N LEU A 267 -14.72 18.66 3.02
CA LEU A 267 -15.60 17.68 2.37
C LEU A 267 -17.08 18.10 2.48
N ILE A 268 -17.52 18.57 3.64
CA ILE A 268 -18.89 19.06 3.84
C ILE A 268 -19.19 20.25 2.90
N GLU A 269 -18.27 21.22 2.80
CA GLU A 269 -18.43 22.36 1.90
C GLU A 269 -18.55 21.92 0.45
N LEU A 270 -17.73 20.96 -0.01
CA LEU A 270 -17.81 20.42 -1.37
C LEU A 270 -19.14 19.69 -1.63
N LEU A 271 -19.60 18.88 -0.66
CA LEU A 271 -20.90 18.21 -0.73
C LEU A 271 -22.05 19.23 -0.81
N LEU A 272 -22.02 20.28 0.03
CA LEU A 272 -23.03 21.34 0.03
C LEU A 272 -23.01 22.16 -1.26
N GLN A 273 -21.83 22.52 -1.76
CA GLN A 273 -21.69 23.21 -3.05
C GLN A 273 -22.31 22.39 -4.17
N LYS A 274 -22.07 21.07 -4.17
CA LYS A 274 -22.61 20.19 -5.20
C LYS A 274 -24.13 20.01 -5.07
N LEU A 275 -24.64 19.83 -3.85
CA LEU A 275 -26.07 19.78 -3.56
C LEU A 275 -26.77 21.06 -4.03
N LEU A 276 -26.18 22.22 -3.72
CA LEU A 276 -26.77 23.52 -4.05
C LEU A 276 -26.61 23.92 -5.52
N SER A 277 -25.66 23.32 -6.25
CA SER A 277 -25.45 23.60 -7.67
C SER A 277 -26.68 23.33 -8.53
N VAL A 278 -27.56 22.41 -8.10
CA VAL A 278 -28.84 22.11 -8.77
C VAL A 278 -29.80 23.32 -8.72
N TYR A 279 -29.75 24.12 -7.66
CA TYR A 279 -30.57 25.34 -7.52
C TYR A 279 -29.91 26.57 -8.17
N ALA A 280 -28.62 26.49 -8.51
CA ALA A 280 -27.85 27.57 -9.11
C ALA A 280 -27.79 27.50 -10.65
N ALA A 281 -28.32 26.44 -11.27
CA ALA A 281 -28.58 26.44 -12.70
C ALA A 281 -29.57 27.58 -13.02
N PRO A 282 -29.34 28.40 -14.05
CA PRO A 282 -30.27 29.46 -14.38
C PRO A 282 -31.60 28.84 -14.78
N ILE A 283 -32.62 29.09 -13.96
CA ILE A 283 -34.03 28.94 -14.34
C ILE A 283 -34.34 30.09 -15.30
N PHE A 284 -33.75 30.09 -16.51
CA PHE A 284 -34.08 30.98 -17.63
C PHE A 284 -33.70 30.34 -18.96
#